data_AF-A0A747L886-F1
#
_entry.id   AF-A0A747L886-F1
#
_cell.length_a   1.000
_cell.length_b   1.000
_cell.length_c   1.000
_cell.angle_alpha   90.00
_cell.angle_beta   90.00
_cell.angle_gamma   90.00
#
_symmetry.space_group_name_H-M   'P 1'
#
loop_
_entity.id
_entity.type
_entity.pdbx_description
1 polymer ?
#
loop_
_entity_poly.entity_id
_entity_poly.type
_entity_poly.pdbx_seq_one_letter_code
_entity_poly.pdbx_strand_id
1 'polypeptide(L)'
;MSPTGKGSFRNVPFLIYKEQRERGGRHIVKREYPLRESGGADDLGPKLPAFTFTVIVQGDDAQAQRKALRDALYAPGVGELVHPDYGTLNVLIDNFESRYNVSEQRVVEFTITAVPQANDTAPDAQQDTAAALTQKTGSGLNSVFNTLADGWSVVSDNLHDLQAMMDTVSEKIDALENTVSSVGILQDISTFAASFTAMKGNITSLITSPLRMAQQFAGVFSGLIALPSVPAMSLLRNHTGTTPSGSLAVPDEAVRSQGGTQLYQSLSAFYDTLTTQDARRSLTGLTPATQNNIRLLQSVMQSAVVLAQAQTAGNLLTIAVAQAGVPAPVPLSGSGTGAGVDASAPVSLLQSAGDVRAVSHALGQSLDAQVLAFSGQGFTRTALALREARLALVEDLTTRGVHLPGTSSVAVRTTQPALVTLYRATGNSVQWQRFVRRNNVIHPLFVPGGQVLEVIDE
;
A
#
# COMPACT_ATOMS: atom_id res chain seq x y z
N MET A 1 30.61 9.40 37.93
CA MET A 1 32.04 9.64 37.65
C MET A 1 32.80 8.35 37.89
N SER A 2 33.27 7.72 36.83
CA SER A 2 34.14 6.54 36.95
C SER A 2 35.49 6.96 37.55
N PRO A 3 36.05 6.21 38.54
CA PRO A 3 37.19 6.65 39.35
C PRO A 3 38.54 6.66 38.61
N THR A 4 38.62 6.17 37.37
CA THR A 4 39.89 6.01 36.65
C THR A 4 40.16 7.08 35.59
N GLY A 5 39.14 7.82 35.12
CA GLY A 5 39.31 8.89 34.12
C GLY A 5 39.90 8.45 32.77
N LYS A 6 39.97 7.13 32.48
CA LYS A 6 40.59 6.58 31.26
C LYS A 6 39.60 6.58 30.12
N GLY A 7 39.95 7.25 29.02
CA GLY A 7 39.20 7.22 27.77
C GLY A 7 40.09 6.82 26.59
N SER A 8 39.47 6.63 25.43
CA SER A 8 40.21 6.43 24.19
C SER A 8 39.45 6.99 22.99
N PHE A 9 40.19 7.46 21.99
CA PHE A 9 39.64 7.84 20.70
C PHE A 9 40.37 7.07 19.60
N ARG A 10 39.64 6.31 18.78
CA ARG A 10 40.22 5.41 17.77
C ARG A 10 41.37 4.54 18.32
N ASN A 11 41.13 3.91 19.47
CA ASN A 11 42.11 3.10 20.21
C ASN A 11 43.35 3.84 20.76
N VAL A 12 43.42 5.18 20.65
CA VAL A 12 44.48 5.97 21.31
C VAL A 12 44.02 6.34 22.71
N PRO A 13 44.71 5.88 23.77
CA PRO A 13 44.31 6.13 25.16
C PRO A 13 44.64 7.56 25.59
N PHE A 14 43.78 8.13 26.43
CA PHE A 14 43.99 9.41 27.10
C PHE A 14 43.37 9.40 28.50
N LEU A 15 43.74 10.37 29.34
CA LEU A 15 43.16 10.58 30.67
C LEU A 15 42.35 11.88 30.69
N ILE A 16 41.15 11.89 31.26
CA ILE A 16 40.34 13.10 31.36
C ILE A 16 40.77 13.91 32.57
N TYR A 17 40.95 15.21 32.38
CA TYR A 17 41.52 16.11 33.39
C TYR A 17 40.63 17.34 33.61
N LYS A 18 40.27 17.56 34.88
CA LYS A 18 39.58 18.74 35.44
C LYS A 18 38.16 19.04 34.96
N GLU A 19 37.95 19.39 33.69
CA GLU A 19 36.70 20.00 33.22
C GLU A 19 36.05 19.23 32.07
N GLN A 20 34.73 19.04 32.18
CA GLN A 20 33.86 18.54 31.13
C GLN A 20 32.77 19.58 30.91
N ARG A 21 32.54 19.97 29.66
CA ARG A 21 31.53 20.96 29.28
C ARG A 21 30.60 20.36 28.25
N GLU A 22 29.35 20.22 28.62
CA GLU A 22 28.30 19.87 27.68
C GLU A 22 27.67 21.15 27.14
N ARG A 23 27.65 21.30 25.81
CA ARG A 23 26.92 22.37 25.14
C ARG A 23 25.71 21.77 24.44
N GLY A 24 24.54 22.02 25.02
CA GLY A 24 23.25 21.64 24.48
C GLY A 24 22.24 22.79 24.60
N GLY A 25 21.03 22.56 24.14
CA GLY A 25 19.94 23.53 24.26
C GLY A 25 18.91 23.36 23.15
N ARG A 26 18.07 24.36 22.97
CA ARG A 26 17.06 24.39 21.91
C ARG A 26 17.25 25.62 21.04
N HIS A 27 16.90 25.54 19.76
CA HIS A 27 16.84 26.68 18.87
C HIS A 27 15.65 27.54 19.30
N ILE A 28 15.92 28.73 19.84
CA ILE A 28 14.87 29.61 20.35
C ILE A 28 14.92 30.92 19.55
N VAL A 29 13.81 31.28 18.94
CA VAL A 29 13.63 32.56 18.26
C VAL A 29 12.90 33.51 19.22
N LYS A 30 13.59 34.55 19.67
CA LYS A 30 13.01 35.59 20.52
C LYS A 30 12.36 36.67 19.66
N ARG A 31 11.11 37.01 19.97
CA ARG A 31 10.38 38.16 19.41
C ARG A 31 10.33 39.26 20.46
N GLU A 32 10.99 40.37 20.15
CA GLU A 32 10.99 41.58 20.97
C GLU A 32 10.31 42.70 20.18
N TYR A 33 9.48 43.50 20.84
CA TYR A 33 8.73 44.59 20.21
C TYR A 33 9.22 45.93 20.77
N PRO A 34 9.44 46.96 19.91
CA PRO A 34 9.87 48.28 20.37
C PRO A 34 8.90 48.86 21.42
N LEU A 35 9.46 49.51 22.45
CA LEU A 35 8.73 50.17 23.55
C LEU A 35 7.83 49.23 24.38
N ARG A 36 8.03 47.91 24.29
CA ARG A 36 7.35 46.92 25.15
C ARG A 36 8.37 46.18 25.99
N GLU A 37 8.06 46.07 27.28
CA GLU A 37 8.85 45.24 28.22
C GLU A 37 8.45 43.76 28.15
N SER A 38 7.46 43.39 27.32
CA SER A 38 7.02 42.02 27.09
C SER A 38 7.35 41.54 25.67
N GLY A 39 7.93 40.35 25.60
CA GLY A 39 8.24 39.62 24.36
C GLY A 39 7.76 38.18 24.42
N GLY A 40 8.06 37.41 23.37
CA GLY A 40 7.76 35.97 23.30
C GLY A 40 8.92 35.18 22.70
N ALA A 41 8.95 33.87 22.90
CA ALA A 41 10.00 33.01 22.35
C ALA A 41 9.39 31.74 21.76
N ASP A 42 9.73 31.44 20.51
CA ASP A 42 9.32 30.21 19.83
C ASP A 42 10.47 29.21 19.83
N ASP A 43 10.12 27.97 20.14
CA ASP A 43 11.03 26.84 20.20
C ASP A 43 11.03 26.08 18.86
N LEU A 44 12.17 26.07 18.17
CA LEU A 44 12.38 25.43 16.87
C LEU A 44 13.05 24.05 16.98
N GLY A 45 13.11 23.46 18.18
CA GLY A 45 13.66 22.11 18.37
C GLY A 45 15.04 22.09 19.04
N PRO A 46 15.58 20.89 19.32
CA PRO A 46 16.86 20.73 19.98
C PRO A 46 18.02 21.20 19.11
N LYS A 47 19.01 21.85 19.72
CA LYS A 47 20.32 22.08 19.11
C LYS A 47 21.09 20.77 19.07
N LEU A 48 21.92 20.61 18.04
CA LEU A 48 22.84 19.48 17.96
C LEU A 48 23.78 19.52 19.18
N PRO A 49 23.81 18.46 20.02
CA PRO A 49 24.67 18.44 21.19
C PRO A 49 26.13 18.37 20.76
N ALA A 50 26.97 19.17 21.40
CA ALA A 50 28.42 19.14 21.23
C ALA A 50 29.07 18.87 22.59
N PHE A 51 29.98 17.89 22.61
CA PHE A 51 30.71 17.49 23.79
C PHE A 51 32.09 18.13 23.76
N THR A 52 32.39 19.00 24.73
CA THR A 52 33.74 19.58 24.87
C THR A 52 34.38 19.02 26.13
N PHE A 53 35.50 18.33 25.98
CA PHE A 53 36.19 17.71 27.10
C PHE A 53 37.71 17.89 26.99
N THR A 54 38.35 18.01 28.14
CA THR A 54 39.80 18.20 28.25
C THR A 54 40.46 16.91 28.69
N VAL A 55 41.46 16.49 27.92
CA VAL A 55 42.22 15.27 28.14
C VAL A 55 43.70 15.55 28.23
N ILE A 56 44.42 14.71 28.97
CA ILE A 56 45.86 14.74 29.09
C ILE A 56 46.45 13.42 28.61
N VAL A 57 47.63 13.56 28.03
CA VAL A 57 48.54 12.47 27.70
C VAL A 57 49.76 12.65 28.59
N GLN A 58 50.08 11.65 29.41
CA GLN A 58 51.11 11.74 30.45
C GLN A 58 52.01 10.50 30.44
N GLY A 59 53.31 10.71 30.70
CA GLY A 59 54.31 9.65 30.83
C GLY A 59 55.60 9.97 30.10
N ASP A 60 56.56 9.03 30.13
CA ASP A 60 57.82 9.18 29.38
C ASP A 60 57.59 9.11 27.86
N ASP A 61 56.50 8.45 27.41
CA ASP A 61 56.07 8.38 26.00
C ASP A 61 55.06 9.47 25.60
N ALA A 62 54.88 10.52 26.44
CA ALA A 62 53.83 11.52 26.22
C ALA A 62 53.90 12.19 24.84
N GLN A 63 55.10 12.40 24.30
CA GLN A 63 55.29 13.00 22.98
C GLN A 63 54.91 12.05 21.83
N ALA A 64 55.14 10.74 21.99
CA ALA A 64 54.74 9.74 21.00
C ALA A 64 53.20 9.56 21.01
N GLN A 65 52.60 9.49 22.20
CA GLN A 65 51.16 9.41 22.37
C GLN A 65 50.44 10.68 21.90
N ARG A 66 51.03 11.87 22.11
CA ARG A 66 50.54 13.13 21.53
C ARG A 66 50.45 13.06 20.01
N LYS A 67 51.50 12.56 19.35
CA LYS A 67 51.50 12.41 17.90
C LYS A 67 50.39 11.46 17.46
N ALA A 68 50.28 10.30 18.11
CA ALA A 68 49.24 9.32 17.81
C ALA A 68 47.82 9.89 17.98
N LEU A 69 47.57 10.62 19.07
CA LEU A 69 46.25 11.22 19.33
C LEU A 69 45.94 12.32 18.31
N ARG A 70 46.91 13.18 18.00
CA ARG A 70 46.75 14.22 16.97
C ARG A 70 46.45 13.60 15.60
N ASP A 71 47.18 12.55 15.21
CA ASP A 71 46.99 11.89 13.92
C ASP A 71 45.61 11.19 13.87
N ALA A 72 45.14 10.63 14.99
CA ALA A 72 43.78 10.08 15.12
C ALA A 72 42.69 11.15 15.00
N LEU A 73 42.88 12.32 15.61
CA LEU A 73 41.96 13.48 15.56
C LEU A 73 41.88 14.11 14.15
N TYR A 74 42.98 14.09 13.38
CA TYR A 74 42.99 14.57 11.99
C TYR A 74 42.46 13.58 10.95
N ALA A 75 42.44 12.28 11.27
CA ALA A 75 42.03 11.28 10.29
C ALA A 75 40.55 11.46 9.89
N PRO A 76 40.20 11.35 8.60
CA PRO A 76 38.85 11.64 8.11
C PRO A 76 37.82 10.64 8.63
N GLY A 77 36.56 11.05 8.66
CA GLY A 77 35.41 10.19 8.97
C GLY A 77 35.14 10.00 10.47
N VAL A 78 34.15 9.15 10.76
CA VAL A 78 33.68 8.88 12.13
C VAL A 78 34.78 8.18 12.94
N GLY A 79 34.91 8.54 14.21
CA GLY A 79 35.78 7.89 15.17
C GLY A 79 35.01 7.38 16.38
N GLU A 80 35.40 6.21 16.87
CA GLU A 80 34.89 5.68 18.13
C GLU A 80 35.55 6.43 19.29
N LEU A 81 34.73 7.07 20.12
CA LEU A 81 35.09 7.72 21.36
C LEU A 81 34.57 6.88 22.53
N VAL A 82 35.49 6.38 23.35
CA VAL A 82 35.17 5.75 24.63
C VAL A 82 35.41 6.79 25.72
N HIS A 83 34.34 7.32 26.28
CA HIS A 83 34.39 8.29 27.37
C HIS A 83 33.79 7.69 28.65
N PRO A 84 34.43 7.80 29.83
CA PRO A 84 33.94 7.25 31.09
C PRO A 84 32.53 7.68 31.50
N ASP A 85 32.14 8.93 31.17
CA ASP A 85 30.83 9.47 31.55
C ASP A 85 29.81 9.46 30.39
N TYR A 86 30.25 9.41 29.12
CA TYR A 86 29.35 9.42 27.95
C TYR A 86 29.19 8.04 27.30
N GLY A 87 29.94 7.03 27.78
CA GLY A 87 29.98 5.70 27.18
C GLY A 87 30.74 5.67 25.85
N THR A 88 30.43 4.68 25.04
CA THR A 88 30.99 4.52 23.69
C THR A 88 30.11 5.25 22.69
N LEU A 89 30.67 6.26 22.02
CA LEU A 89 29.98 7.09 21.04
C LEU A 89 30.73 7.09 19.71
N ASN A 90 29.98 7.09 18.62
CA ASN A 90 30.49 7.40 17.30
C ASN A 90 30.41 8.91 17.08
N VAL A 91 31.57 9.56 16.93
CA VAL A 91 31.65 11.02 16.87
C VAL A 91 32.49 11.49 15.69
N LEU A 92 32.21 12.70 15.22
CA LEU A 92 33.09 13.50 14.40
C LEU A 92 33.77 14.56 15.26
N ILE A 93 35.04 14.82 14.98
CA ILE A 93 35.79 15.88 15.67
C ILE A 93 35.59 17.17 14.89
N ASP A 94 35.00 18.17 15.54
CA ASP A 94 34.76 19.50 14.97
C ASP A 94 36.05 20.33 15.04
N ASN A 95 36.68 20.38 16.23
CA ASN A 95 37.95 21.03 16.44
C ASN A 95 38.68 20.44 17.65
N PHE A 96 40.00 20.62 17.70
CA PHE A 96 40.80 20.35 18.89
C PHE A 96 41.91 21.39 19.06
N GLU A 97 42.28 21.64 20.32
CA GLU A 97 43.42 22.47 20.69
C GLU A 97 44.40 21.61 21.50
N SER A 98 45.70 21.76 21.25
CA SER A 98 46.75 21.08 22.03
C SER A 98 47.64 22.10 22.70
N ARG A 99 47.78 21.99 24.02
CA ARG A 99 48.59 22.88 24.86
C ARG A 99 49.70 22.08 25.55
N TYR A 100 50.93 22.55 25.40
CA TYR A 100 52.11 21.99 26.05
C TYR A 100 53.16 23.08 26.26
N ASN A 101 53.97 22.95 27.30
CA ASN A 101 55.00 23.90 27.67
C ASN A 101 56.39 23.24 27.56
N VAL A 102 57.40 23.99 27.14
CA VAL A 102 58.79 23.52 27.04
C VAL A 102 59.32 23.05 28.40
N SER A 103 58.85 23.65 29.50
CA SER A 103 59.21 23.28 30.87
C SER A 103 58.51 22.01 31.38
N GLU A 104 57.42 21.58 30.75
CA GLU A 104 56.57 20.45 31.18
C GLU A 104 56.44 19.41 30.06
N GLN A 105 57.56 18.79 29.69
CA GLN A 105 57.60 17.85 28.54
C GLN A 105 56.87 16.52 28.78
N ARG A 106 56.44 16.25 30.03
CA ARG A 106 55.83 14.99 30.44
C ARG A 106 54.30 14.99 30.44
N VAL A 107 53.68 16.13 30.13
CA VAL A 107 52.22 16.30 30.11
C VAL A 107 51.83 17.15 28.90
N VAL A 108 50.87 16.66 28.14
CA VAL A 108 50.26 17.40 27.03
C VAL A 108 48.76 17.42 27.21
N GLU A 109 48.18 18.61 27.17
CA GLU A 109 46.75 18.84 27.31
C GLU A 109 46.10 18.98 25.93
N PHE A 110 44.92 18.40 25.76
CA PHE A 110 44.08 18.52 24.58
C PHE A 110 42.67 18.92 24.99
N THR A 111 42.13 19.95 24.35
CA THR A 111 40.70 20.30 24.45
C THR A 111 40.05 19.86 23.15
N ILE A 112 39.09 18.95 23.22
CA ILE A 112 38.46 18.33 22.04
C ILE A 112 36.98 18.67 22.04
N THR A 113 36.48 19.14 20.90
CA THR A 113 35.04 19.31 20.64
C THR A 113 34.59 18.23 19.67
N ALA A 114 33.73 17.34 20.16
CA ALA A 114 33.17 16.23 19.41
C ALA A 114 31.67 16.42 19.19
N VAL A 115 31.20 16.02 18.02
CA VAL A 115 29.80 16.05 17.61
C VAL A 115 29.37 14.61 17.30
N PRO A 116 28.25 14.10 17.84
CA PRO A 116 27.81 12.75 17.55
C PRO A 116 27.51 12.57 16.06
N GLN A 117 27.77 11.36 15.56
CA GLN A 117 27.39 10.97 14.20
C GLN A 117 25.88 11.16 14.01
N ALA A 118 25.49 11.65 12.83
CA ALA A 118 24.09 11.64 12.43
C ALA A 118 23.58 10.19 12.51
N ASN A 119 22.60 9.94 13.37
CA ASN A 119 21.70 8.82 13.17
C ASN A 119 20.88 9.20 11.94
N ASP A 120 21.22 8.62 10.79
CA ASP A 120 20.46 8.79 9.56
C ASP A 120 19.13 8.03 9.72
N THR A 121 18.27 8.58 10.56
CA THR A 121 16.87 8.21 10.73
C THR A 121 16.01 9.30 10.11
N ALA A 122 16.48 9.88 8.99
CA ALA A 122 15.55 10.50 8.07
C ALA A 122 14.65 9.37 7.54
N PRO A 123 13.32 9.49 7.55
CA PRO A 123 12.49 8.54 6.82
C PRO A 123 12.96 8.60 5.37
N ASP A 124 13.47 7.48 4.86
CA ASP A 124 13.61 7.31 3.41
C ASP A 124 12.26 7.69 2.79
N ALA A 125 12.29 8.41 1.68
CA ALA A 125 11.09 8.70 0.92
C ALA A 125 10.53 7.36 0.44
N GLN A 126 9.73 6.71 1.27
CA GLN A 126 9.12 5.42 0.98
C GLN A 126 8.23 5.67 -0.23
N GLN A 127 8.56 5.01 -1.33
CA GLN A 127 7.79 5.12 -2.56
C GLN A 127 6.34 4.74 -2.25
N ASP A 128 5.40 5.60 -2.65
CA ASP A 128 3.98 5.29 -2.54
C ASP A 128 3.65 4.17 -3.54
N THR A 129 3.67 2.93 -3.04
CA THR A 129 3.42 1.74 -3.84
C THR A 129 1.98 1.70 -4.38
N ALA A 130 1.03 2.34 -3.68
CA ALA A 130 -0.36 2.41 -4.13
C ALA A 130 -0.50 3.35 -5.33
N ALA A 131 0.18 4.50 -5.30
CA ALA A 131 0.27 5.42 -6.42
C ALA A 131 1.00 4.77 -7.61
N ALA A 132 2.09 4.04 -7.36
CA ALA A 132 2.82 3.32 -8.40
C ALA A 132 1.95 2.25 -9.08
N LEU A 133 1.20 1.46 -8.30
CA LEU A 133 0.24 0.49 -8.84
C LEU A 133 -0.80 1.17 -9.72
N THR A 134 -1.43 2.24 -9.23
CA THR A 134 -2.44 3.01 -9.98
C THR A 134 -1.89 3.52 -11.32
N GLN A 135 -0.67 4.07 -11.31
CA GLN A 135 0.00 4.56 -12.51
C GLN A 135 0.30 3.45 -13.52
N LYS A 136 0.87 2.33 -13.06
CA LYS A 136 1.28 1.23 -13.95
C LYS A 136 0.09 0.48 -14.54
N THR A 137 -0.96 0.26 -13.76
CA THR A 137 -2.21 -0.33 -14.26
C THR A 137 -2.95 0.59 -15.23
N GLY A 138 -3.00 1.91 -14.97
CA GLY A 138 -3.55 2.89 -15.91
C GLY A 138 -2.76 2.97 -17.22
N SER A 139 -1.43 2.90 -17.14
CA SER A 139 -0.56 2.81 -18.32
C SER A 139 -0.78 1.50 -19.10
N GLY A 140 -0.97 0.39 -18.38
CA GLY A 140 -1.33 -0.91 -18.93
C GLY A 140 -2.65 -0.86 -19.70
N LEU A 141 -3.70 -0.25 -19.12
CA LEU A 141 -5.00 -0.10 -19.77
C LEU A 141 -4.89 0.73 -21.07
N ASN A 142 -4.18 1.85 -21.01
CA ASN A 142 -3.92 2.68 -22.19
C ASN A 142 -3.17 1.89 -23.27
N SER A 143 -2.13 1.12 -22.90
CA SER A 143 -1.38 0.29 -23.85
C SER A 143 -2.27 -0.78 -24.49
N VAL A 144 -3.12 -1.44 -23.71
CA VAL A 144 -4.06 -2.47 -24.18
C VAL A 144 -5.05 -1.88 -25.19
N PHE A 145 -5.68 -0.74 -24.89
CA PHE A 145 -6.64 -0.11 -25.81
C PHE A 145 -5.97 0.54 -27.03
N ASN A 146 -4.77 1.09 -26.90
CA ASN A 146 -4.00 1.54 -28.06
C ASN A 146 -3.64 0.36 -28.98
N THR A 147 -3.34 -0.81 -28.40
CA THR A 147 -3.10 -2.03 -29.19
C THR A 147 -4.35 -2.47 -29.94
N LEU A 148 -5.53 -2.34 -29.33
CA LEU A 148 -6.79 -2.57 -30.03
C LEU A 148 -6.94 -1.63 -31.22
N ALA A 149 -6.69 -0.33 -31.03
CA ALA A 149 -6.81 0.66 -32.09
C ALA A 149 -5.83 0.41 -33.24
N ASP A 150 -4.57 0.10 -32.92
CA ASP A 150 -3.48 -0.06 -33.89
C ASP A 150 -3.50 -1.44 -34.58
N GLY A 151 -3.89 -2.48 -33.86
CA GLY A 151 -3.90 -3.87 -34.34
C GLY A 151 -5.19 -4.29 -35.06
N TRP A 152 -6.24 -3.46 -35.00
CA TRP A 152 -7.52 -3.75 -35.65
C TRP A 152 -7.51 -3.42 -37.13
N SER A 153 -7.94 -4.39 -37.94
CA SER A 153 -8.07 -4.26 -39.40
C SER A 153 -9.52 -3.97 -39.80
N VAL A 154 -9.77 -2.91 -40.57
CA VAL A 154 -11.14 -2.63 -41.04
C VAL A 154 -11.50 -3.59 -42.18
N VAL A 155 -12.54 -4.41 -41.96
CA VAL A 155 -13.07 -5.35 -42.96
C VAL A 155 -14.43 -4.83 -43.44
N SER A 156 -14.51 -4.41 -44.70
CA SER A 156 -15.73 -3.84 -45.31
C SER A 156 -16.37 -4.72 -46.37
N ASP A 157 -15.61 -5.63 -46.97
CA ASP A 157 -15.99 -6.24 -48.26
C ASP A 157 -16.67 -7.61 -48.10
N ASN A 158 -16.65 -8.19 -46.90
CA ASN A 158 -17.25 -9.48 -46.59
C ASN A 158 -18.35 -9.33 -45.53
N LEU A 159 -19.61 -9.46 -45.96
CA LEU A 159 -20.78 -9.32 -45.08
C LEU A 159 -20.82 -10.36 -43.96
N HIS A 160 -20.34 -11.59 -44.21
CA HIS A 160 -20.30 -12.65 -43.18
C HIS A 160 -19.30 -12.31 -42.08
N ASP A 161 -18.13 -11.82 -42.46
CA ASP A 161 -17.10 -11.35 -41.52
C ASP A 161 -17.58 -10.14 -40.72
N LEU A 162 -18.20 -9.18 -41.41
CA LEU A 162 -18.75 -7.98 -40.77
C LEU A 162 -19.81 -8.34 -39.74
N GLN A 163 -20.72 -9.27 -40.06
CA GLN A 163 -21.70 -9.78 -39.10
C GLN A 163 -21.01 -10.46 -37.92
N ALA A 164 -20.03 -11.34 -38.16
CA ALA A 164 -19.31 -12.02 -37.09
C ALA A 164 -18.59 -11.05 -36.14
N MET A 165 -18.03 -9.95 -36.66
CA MET A 165 -17.43 -8.89 -35.82
C MET A 165 -18.49 -8.11 -35.04
N MET A 166 -19.60 -7.73 -35.67
CA MET A 166 -20.70 -7.04 -34.98
C MET A 166 -21.25 -7.89 -33.83
N ASP A 167 -21.47 -9.18 -34.07
CA ASP A 167 -21.93 -10.12 -33.05
C ASP A 167 -20.91 -10.23 -31.90
N THR A 168 -19.61 -10.28 -32.23
CA THR A 168 -18.54 -10.33 -31.22
C THR A 168 -18.56 -9.06 -30.35
N VAL A 169 -18.58 -7.89 -30.98
CA VAL A 169 -18.57 -6.61 -30.24
C VAL A 169 -19.83 -6.47 -29.40
N SER A 170 -21.01 -6.81 -29.94
CA SER A 170 -22.27 -6.80 -29.19
C SER A 170 -22.21 -7.71 -27.98
N GLU A 171 -21.74 -8.94 -28.14
CA GLU A 171 -21.60 -9.92 -27.06
C GLU A 171 -20.70 -9.41 -25.93
N LYS A 172 -19.59 -8.72 -26.26
CA LYS A 172 -18.70 -8.12 -25.26
C LYS A 172 -19.34 -6.91 -24.56
N ILE A 173 -20.14 -6.12 -25.27
CA ILE A 173 -20.92 -5.02 -24.67
C ILE A 173 -22.00 -5.57 -23.74
N ASP A 174 -22.73 -6.61 -24.14
CA ASP A 174 -23.75 -7.27 -23.31
C ASP A 174 -23.14 -7.84 -22.02
N ALA A 175 -21.99 -8.49 -22.13
CA ALA A 175 -21.29 -9.02 -20.97
C ALA A 175 -20.79 -7.91 -20.02
N LEU A 176 -20.32 -6.77 -20.56
CA LEU A 176 -20.00 -5.59 -19.76
C LEU A 176 -21.24 -5.01 -19.06
N GLU A 177 -22.36 -4.86 -19.77
CA GLU A 177 -23.60 -4.30 -19.24
C GLU A 177 -24.15 -5.15 -18.09
N ASN A 178 -24.13 -6.48 -18.24
CA ASN A 178 -24.50 -7.42 -17.18
C ASN A 178 -23.60 -7.29 -15.95
N THR A 179 -22.30 -7.07 -16.17
CA THR A 179 -21.31 -6.88 -15.11
C THR A 179 -21.61 -5.61 -14.31
N VAL A 180 -21.82 -4.48 -15.00
CA VAL A 180 -22.17 -3.20 -14.33
C VAL A 180 -23.49 -3.32 -13.58
N SER A 181 -24.49 -3.97 -14.17
CA SER A 181 -25.80 -4.18 -13.54
C SER A 181 -25.70 -5.00 -12.26
N SER A 182 -24.74 -5.92 -12.15
CA SER A 182 -24.52 -6.74 -10.95
C SER A 182 -23.87 -5.99 -9.78
N VAL A 183 -23.25 -4.83 -10.00
CA VAL A 183 -22.58 -4.04 -8.94
C VAL A 183 -23.59 -3.30 -8.05
N GLY A 184 -24.87 -3.18 -8.45
CA GLY A 184 -25.97 -2.83 -7.54
C GLY A 184 -26.01 -1.40 -6.99
N ILE A 185 -25.16 -0.47 -7.45
CA ILE A 185 -25.18 0.94 -7.04
C ILE A 185 -26.26 1.67 -7.86
N LEU A 186 -27.49 1.65 -7.34
CA LEU A 186 -28.74 2.06 -8.00
C LEU A 186 -28.80 3.45 -8.66
N GLN A 187 -27.85 4.36 -8.38
CA GLN A 187 -27.90 5.74 -8.92
C GLN A 187 -27.06 5.95 -10.19
N ASP A 188 -25.97 5.18 -10.38
CA ASP A 188 -25.05 5.39 -11.52
C ASP A 188 -25.28 4.41 -12.69
N ILE A 189 -26.06 3.35 -12.51
CA ILE A 189 -26.35 2.36 -13.58
C ILE A 189 -26.99 3.03 -14.80
N SER A 190 -27.78 4.10 -14.60
CA SER A 190 -28.47 4.79 -15.71
C SER A 190 -27.53 5.47 -16.71
N THR A 191 -26.40 6.02 -16.25
CA THR A 191 -25.41 6.67 -17.12
C THR A 191 -24.61 5.64 -17.92
N PHE A 192 -24.31 4.50 -17.31
CA PHE A 192 -23.70 3.35 -17.99
C PHE A 192 -24.67 2.71 -18.99
N ALA A 193 -25.93 2.51 -18.63
CA ALA A 193 -26.96 1.95 -19.51
C ALA A 193 -27.13 2.81 -20.78
N ALA A 194 -27.13 4.14 -20.64
CA ALA A 194 -27.14 5.05 -21.79
C ALA A 194 -25.87 4.89 -22.66
N SER A 195 -24.70 4.75 -22.03
CA SER A 195 -23.42 4.53 -22.74
C SER A 195 -23.40 3.21 -23.50
N PHE A 196 -23.91 2.13 -22.92
CA PHE A 196 -24.03 0.82 -23.58
C PHE A 196 -25.06 0.84 -24.71
N THR A 197 -26.21 1.49 -24.51
CA THR A 197 -27.22 1.67 -25.57
C THR A 197 -26.64 2.47 -26.74
N ALA A 198 -25.89 3.54 -26.46
CA ALA A 198 -25.23 4.34 -27.48
C ALA A 198 -24.13 3.53 -28.22
N MET A 199 -23.40 2.66 -27.50
CA MET A 199 -22.39 1.78 -28.09
C MET A 199 -23.04 0.76 -29.04
N LYS A 200 -24.12 0.11 -28.60
CA LYS A 200 -24.92 -0.83 -29.40
C LYS A 200 -25.52 -0.19 -30.65
N GLY A 201 -26.07 1.02 -30.51
CA GLY A 201 -26.62 1.78 -31.64
C GLY A 201 -25.57 2.22 -32.67
N ASN A 202 -24.29 2.25 -32.30
CA ASN A 202 -23.19 2.72 -33.15
C ASN A 202 -22.18 1.61 -33.52
N ILE A 203 -22.49 0.31 -33.32
CA ILE A 203 -21.54 -0.80 -33.55
C ILE A 203 -20.88 -0.73 -34.93
N THR A 204 -21.63 -0.45 -36.00
CA THR A 204 -21.07 -0.32 -37.36
C THR A 204 -19.99 0.77 -37.46
N SER A 205 -20.17 1.88 -36.74
CA SER A 205 -19.19 2.96 -36.66
C SER A 205 -17.96 2.54 -35.85
N LEU A 206 -18.13 1.70 -34.82
CA LEU A 206 -17.04 1.22 -33.98
C LEU A 206 -16.13 0.23 -34.72
N ILE A 207 -16.71 -0.73 -35.44
CA ILE A 207 -15.93 -1.72 -36.19
C ILE A 207 -15.16 -1.08 -37.37
N THR A 208 -15.64 0.06 -37.88
CA THR A 208 -15.00 0.82 -38.98
C THR A 208 -14.07 1.92 -38.47
N SER A 209 -14.18 2.31 -37.20
CA SER A 209 -13.36 3.34 -36.55
C SER A 209 -12.68 2.78 -35.29
N PRO A 210 -11.58 2.02 -35.41
CA PRO A 210 -10.99 1.29 -34.29
C PRO A 210 -10.52 2.19 -33.14
N LEU A 211 -10.02 3.38 -33.45
CA LEU A 211 -9.66 4.37 -32.42
C LEU A 211 -10.85 4.78 -31.57
N ARG A 212 -12.03 5.00 -32.18
CA ARG A 212 -13.25 5.35 -31.43
C ARG A 212 -13.71 4.19 -30.55
N MET A 213 -13.64 2.98 -31.07
CA MET A 213 -13.96 1.76 -30.31
C MET A 213 -13.06 1.63 -29.07
N ALA A 214 -11.74 1.75 -29.26
CA ALA A 214 -10.78 1.71 -28.16
C ALA A 214 -11.04 2.78 -27.10
N GLN A 215 -11.32 4.03 -27.52
CA GLN A 215 -11.63 5.14 -26.60
C GLN A 215 -12.92 4.92 -25.82
N GLN A 216 -13.96 4.37 -26.45
CA GLN A 216 -15.22 4.08 -25.77
C GLN A 216 -15.07 2.99 -24.71
N PHE A 217 -14.38 1.88 -25.03
CA PHE A 217 -14.09 0.85 -24.03
C PHE A 217 -13.19 1.37 -22.91
N ALA A 218 -12.13 2.13 -23.24
CA ALA A 218 -11.25 2.75 -22.24
C ALA A 218 -12.02 3.66 -21.27
N GLY A 219 -12.99 4.43 -21.78
CA GLY A 219 -13.87 5.27 -20.97
C GLY A 219 -14.75 4.46 -20.01
N VAL A 220 -15.36 3.36 -20.47
CA VAL A 220 -16.19 2.48 -19.64
C VAL A 220 -15.36 1.87 -18.50
N PHE A 221 -14.17 1.32 -18.79
CA PHE A 221 -13.31 0.75 -17.76
C PHE A 221 -12.80 1.81 -16.78
N SER A 222 -12.42 3.00 -17.26
CA SER A 222 -12.02 4.10 -16.40
C SER A 222 -13.14 4.53 -15.45
N GLY A 223 -14.38 4.61 -15.96
CA GLY A 223 -15.56 4.88 -15.14
C GLY A 223 -15.83 3.77 -14.12
N LEU A 224 -15.72 2.50 -14.53
CA LEU A 224 -15.92 1.35 -13.66
C LEU A 224 -14.93 1.35 -12.48
N ILE A 225 -13.65 1.54 -12.76
CA ILE A 225 -12.59 1.63 -11.75
C ILE A 225 -12.83 2.79 -10.77
N ALA A 226 -13.40 3.90 -11.26
CA ALA A 226 -13.71 5.07 -10.44
C ALA A 226 -14.95 4.89 -9.54
N LEU A 227 -15.86 3.96 -9.83
CA LEU A 227 -17.12 3.79 -9.08
C LEU A 227 -16.94 3.72 -7.54
N PRO A 228 -16.01 2.94 -6.98
CA PRO A 228 -15.87 2.81 -5.52
C PRO A 228 -15.29 4.06 -4.85
N SER A 229 -14.85 5.06 -5.62
CA SER A 229 -14.33 6.33 -5.10
C SER A 229 -15.38 7.43 -5.06
N VAL A 230 -16.56 7.21 -5.66
CA VAL A 230 -17.67 8.18 -5.63
C VAL A 230 -18.43 8.02 -4.31
N PRO A 231 -18.57 9.07 -3.49
CA PRO A 231 -19.32 9.00 -2.24
C PRO A 231 -20.79 8.71 -2.55
N ALA A 232 -21.33 7.62 -2.01
CA ALA A 232 -22.73 7.26 -2.17
C ALA A 232 -23.61 8.22 -1.34
N MET A 233 -24.10 9.30 -1.95
CA MET A 233 -25.01 10.26 -1.32
C MET A 233 -26.36 9.64 -0.86
N SER A 234 -26.65 8.40 -1.25
CA SER A 234 -27.95 7.75 -1.02
C SER A 234 -28.06 6.88 0.23
N LEU A 235 -26.96 6.49 0.89
CA LEU A 235 -27.05 5.65 2.10
C LEU A 235 -27.23 6.46 3.39
N LEU A 236 -27.01 7.77 3.34
CA LEU A 236 -27.34 8.69 4.45
C LEU A 236 -28.86 8.93 4.62
N ARG A 237 -29.72 8.49 3.69
CA ARG A 237 -31.14 8.86 3.68
C ARG A 237 -32.04 7.93 4.51
N ASN A 238 -31.56 6.77 4.97
CA ASN A 238 -32.41 5.76 5.63
C ASN A 238 -32.21 5.62 7.15
N HIS A 239 -31.55 6.58 7.80
CA HIS A 239 -31.38 6.61 9.26
C HIS A 239 -32.12 7.80 9.88
N THR A 240 -33.42 7.91 9.62
CA THR A 240 -34.30 8.77 10.44
C THR A 240 -34.62 8.04 11.75
N GLY A 241 -33.64 7.97 12.62
CA GLY A 241 -33.74 7.40 13.96
C GLY A 241 -32.64 8.00 14.82
N THR A 242 -32.97 9.10 15.50
CA THR A 242 -32.21 9.78 16.56
C THR A 242 -30.86 9.17 16.96
N THR A 243 -29.76 9.78 16.56
CA THR A 243 -28.45 9.63 17.23
C THR A 243 -27.93 11.01 17.68
N PRO A 244 -27.44 11.15 18.92
CA PRO A 244 -26.86 12.40 19.41
C PRO A 244 -25.52 12.69 18.72
N SER A 245 -25.24 13.99 18.55
CA SER A 245 -24.02 14.54 17.95
C SER A 245 -22.73 13.91 18.49
N GLY A 246 -21.89 13.37 17.61
CA GLY A 246 -20.52 12.97 17.98
C GLY A 246 -19.83 11.89 17.16
N SER A 247 -20.05 11.74 15.85
CA SER A 247 -19.12 11.03 14.94
C SER A 247 -19.57 11.21 13.49
N LEU A 248 -18.77 11.92 12.68
CA LEU A 248 -19.04 12.21 11.27
C LEU A 248 -18.08 11.48 10.31
N ALA A 249 -17.39 10.42 10.74
CA ALA A 249 -16.26 9.86 9.99
C ALA A 249 -16.41 8.40 9.48
N VAL A 250 -17.48 7.67 9.81
CA VAL A 250 -17.55 6.21 9.58
C VAL A 250 -18.46 5.72 8.43
N PRO A 251 -19.46 6.46 7.90
CA PRO A 251 -20.33 5.94 6.84
C PRO A 251 -19.67 5.72 5.47
N ASP A 252 -18.64 6.50 5.10
CA ASP A 252 -18.11 6.50 3.73
C ASP A 252 -17.20 5.29 3.44
N GLU A 253 -16.30 4.94 4.36
CA GLU A 253 -15.28 3.92 4.12
C GLU A 253 -15.85 2.49 4.10
N ALA A 254 -16.82 2.18 4.96
CA ALA A 254 -17.52 0.90 4.96
C ALA A 254 -18.25 0.67 3.63
N VAL A 255 -18.95 1.69 3.13
CA VAL A 255 -19.66 1.64 1.84
C VAL A 255 -18.67 1.45 0.68
N ARG A 256 -17.55 2.18 0.69
CA ARG A 256 -16.50 2.03 -0.32
C ARG A 256 -15.85 0.64 -0.30
N SER A 257 -15.64 0.05 0.88
CA SER A 257 -15.12 -1.32 1.01
C SER A 257 -16.07 -2.37 0.43
N GLN A 258 -17.39 -2.19 0.65
CA GLN A 258 -18.42 -3.08 0.14
C GLN A 258 -18.57 -2.94 -1.38
N GLY A 259 -18.68 -1.70 -1.89
CA GLY A 259 -18.78 -1.41 -3.32
C GLY A 259 -17.56 -1.91 -4.09
N GLY A 260 -16.35 -1.70 -3.55
CA GLY A 260 -15.12 -2.24 -4.14
C GLY A 260 -15.09 -3.78 -4.15
N THR A 261 -15.58 -4.43 -3.09
CA THR A 261 -15.65 -5.91 -3.05
C THR A 261 -16.65 -6.47 -4.06
N GLN A 262 -17.83 -5.85 -4.18
CA GLN A 262 -18.84 -6.23 -5.18
C GLN A 262 -18.30 -6.02 -6.60
N LEU A 263 -17.60 -4.92 -6.85
CA LEU A 263 -16.96 -4.66 -8.12
C LEU A 263 -15.86 -5.67 -8.45
N TYR A 264 -15.04 -6.06 -7.48
CA TYR A 264 -14.05 -7.12 -7.69
C TYR A 264 -14.70 -8.46 -8.08
N GLN A 265 -15.77 -8.83 -7.37
CA GLN A 265 -16.52 -10.07 -7.64
C GLN A 265 -17.22 -10.04 -9.01
N SER A 266 -17.84 -8.92 -9.38
CA SER A 266 -18.47 -8.77 -10.70
C SER A 266 -17.43 -8.83 -11.82
N LEU A 267 -16.27 -8.18 -11.65
CA LEU A 267 -15.16 -8.30 -12.59
C LEU A 267 -14.64 -9.73 -12.70
N SER A 268 -14.61 -10.50 -11.60
CA SER A 268 -14.22 -11.91 -11.64
C SER A 268 -15.21 -12.75 -12.43
N ALA A 269 -16.50 -12.59 -12.17
CA ALA A 269 -17.54 -13.27 -12.94
C ALA A 269 -17.53 -12.86 -14.42
N PHE A 270 -17.18 -11.60 -14.70
CA PHE A 270 -17.02 -11.10 -16.05
C PHE A 270 -15.83 -11.74 -16.77
N TYR A 271 -14.68 -11.84 -16.11
CA TYR A 271 -13.52 -12.56 -16.64
C TYR A 271 -13.87 -14.01 -17.00
N ASP A 272 -14.57 -14.71 -16.11
CA ASP A 272 -15.02 -16.09 -16.34
C ASP A 272 -16.03 -16.19 -17.50
N THR A 273 -16.90 -15.18 -17.64
CA THR A 273 -17.84 -15.09 -18.76
C THR A 273 -17.09 -14.90 -20.09
N LEU A 274 -16.10 -13.99 -20.12
CA LEU A 274 -15.28 -13.74 -21.31
C LEU A 274 -14.53 -15.00 -21.73
N THR A 275 -13.85 -15.66 -20.80
CA THR A 275 -13.10 -16.89 -21.09
C THR A 275 -14.01 -18.02 -21.59
N THR A 276 -15.20 -18.17 -21.00
CA THR A 276 -16.19 -19.17 -21.43
C THR A 276 -16.75 -18.87 -22.83
N GLN A 277 -17.07 -17.61 -23.12
CA GLN A 277 -17.52 -17.17 -24.44
C GLN A 277 -16.44 -17.43 -25.49
N ASP A 278 -15.20 -17.09 -25.16
CA ASP A 278 -14.06 -17.20 -26.08
C ASP A 278 -13.74 -18.66 -26.41
N ALA A 279 -13.86 -19.57 -25.44
CA ALA A 279 -13.68 -21.01 -25.64
C ALA A 279 -14.75 -21.64 -26.56
N ARG A 280 -15.96 -21.08 -26.60
CA ARG A 280 -17.07 -21.58 -27.42
C ARG A 280 -17.09 -21.02 -28.84
N ARG A 281 -16.35 -19.94 -29.10
CA ARG A 281 -16.43 -19.21 -30.37
C ARG A 281 -15.64 -19.92 -31.46
N SER A 282 -16.34 -20.43 -32.47
CA SER A 282 -15.69 -20.93 -33.67
C SER A 282 -15.27 -19.79 -34.58
N LEU A 283 -14.02 -19.83 -35.04
CA LEU A 283 -13.45 -18.88 -36.00
C LEU A 283 -13.38 -19.46 -37.44
N THR A 284 -13.87 -20.69 -37.64
CA THR A 284 -13.84 -21.37 -38.93
C THR A 284 -14.73 -20.66 -39.94
N GLY A 285 -14.22 -20.43 -41.15
CA GLY A 285 -14.95 -19.77 -42.23
C GLY A 285 -14.80 -18.24 -42.28
N LEU A 286 -14.13 -17.64 -41.29
CA LEU A 286 -13.82 -16.21 -41.28
C LEU A 286 -12.47 -15.93 -41.95
N THR A 287 -12.30 -14.73 -42.51
CA THR A 287 -11.00 -14.31 -43.06
C THR A 287 -9.93 -14.15 -41.96
N PRO A 288 -8.63 -14.30 -42.30
CA PRO A 288 -7.55 -14.14 -41.32
C PRO A 288 -7.56 -12.79 -40.59
N ALA A 289 -7.94 -11.71 -41.28
CA ALA A 289 -8.10 -10.38 -40.70
C ALA A 289 -9.16 -10.36 -39.59
N THR A 290 -10.36 -10.91 -39.87
CA THR A 290 -11.45 -11.01 -38.90
C THR A 290 -11.10 -11.93 -37.73
N GLN A 291 -10.42 -13.05 -37.98
CA GLN A 291 -9.95 -13.93 -36.91
C GLN A 291 -8.98 -13.20 -35.96
N ASN A 292 -8.05 -12.41 -36.52
CA ASN A 292 -7.11 -11.62 -35.72
C ASN A 292 -7.80 -10.53 -34.93
N ASN A 293 -8.75 -9.80 -35.54
CA ASN A 293 -9.54 -8.78 -34.86
C ASN A 293 -10.32 -9.34 -33.66
N ILE A 294 -10.98 -10.48 -33.84
CA ILE A 294 -11.74 -11.14 -32.77
C ILE A 294 -10.78 -11.55 -31.64
N ARG A 295 -9.67 -12.23 -31.93
CA ARG A 295 -8.67 -12.62 -30.92
C ARG A 295 -8.08 -11.42 -30.18
N LEU A 296 -7.79 -10.34 -30.91
CA LEU A 296 -7.28 -9.11 -30.33
C LEU A 296 -8.30 -8.53 -29.34
N LEU A 297 -9.56 -8.37 -29.76
CA LEU A 297 -10.63 -7.88 -28.88
C LEU A 297 -10.81 -8.77 -27.65
N GLN A 298 -10.74 -10.10 -27.79
CA GLN A 298 -10.79 -11.04 -26.67
C GLN A 298 -9.67 -10.79 -25.66
N SER A 299 -8.42 -10.73 -26.12
CA SER A 299 -7.26 -10.47 -25.24
C SER A 299 -7.29 -9.07 -24.61
N VAL A 300 -7.78 -8.07 -25.34
CA VAL A 300 -7.94 -6.70 -24.84
C VAL A 300 -9.00 -6.64 -23.74
N MET A 301 -10.16 -7.26 -23.95
CA MET A 301 -11.22 -7.27 -22.96
C MET A 301 -10.80 -8.02 -21.69
N GLN A 302 -10.19 -9.20 -21.83
CA GLN A 302 -9.71 -9.97 -20.68
C GLN A 302 -8.62 -9.21 -19.89
N SER A 303 -7.64 -8.63 -20.56
CA SER A 303 -6.58 -7.86 -19.90
C SER A 303 -7.09 -6.60 -19.23
N ALA A 304 -8.05 -5.88 -19.84
CA ALA A 304 -8.68 -4.72 -19.22
C ALA A 304 -9.40 -5.08 -17.90
N VAL A 305 -10.08 -6.23 -17.86
CA VAL A 305 -10.72 -6.74 -16.64
C VAL A 305 -9.70 -7.04 -15.55
N VAL A 306 -8.62 -7.76 -15.87
CA VAL A 306 -7.59 -8.10 -14.89
C VAL A 306 -6.89 -6.84 -14.34
N LEU A 307 -6.64 -5.84 -15.19
CA LEU A 307 -6.10 -4.55 -14.75
C LEU A 307 -7.06 -3.78 -13.84
N ALA A 308 -8.36 -3.80 -14.15
CA ALA A 308 -9.38 -3.21 -13.28
C ALA A 308 -9.48 -3.95 -11.93
N GLN A 309 -9.35 -5.28 -11.92
CA GLN A 309 -9.29 -6.06 -10.68
C GLN A 309 -8.06 -5.71 -9.84
N ALA A 310 -6.89 -5.54 -10.48
CA ALA A 310 -5.66 -5.14 -9.82
C ALA A 310 -5.76 -3.78 -9.12
N GLN A 311 -6.31 -2.77 -9.81
CA GLN A 311 -6.57 -1.46 -9.20
C GLN A 311 -7.59 -1.53 -8.07
N THR A 312 -8.67 -2.29 -8.27
CA THR A 312 -9.70 -2.49 -7.25
C THR A 312 -9.14 -3.13 -5.99
N ALA A 313 -8.31 -4.17 -6.13
CA ALA A 313 -7.62 -4.81 -5.02
C ALA A 313 -6.68 -3.84 -4.29
N GLY A 314 -5.92 -3.02 -5.03
CA GLY A 314 -5.06 -1.99 -4.45
C GLY A 314 -5.83 -0.94 -3.63
N ASN A 315 -6.98 -0.49 -4.15
CA ASN A 315 -7.88 0.44 -3.46
C ASN A 315 -8.51 -0.19 -2.20
N LEU A 316 -8.93 -1.45 -2.28
CA LEU A 316 -9.43 -2.19 -1.12
C LEU A 316 -8.35 -2.40 -0.05
N LEU A 317 -7.10 -2.61 -0.45
CA LEU A 317 -5.98 -2.72 0.48
C LEU A 317 -5.73 -1.41 1.22
N THR A 318 -5.89 -0.26 0.54
CA THR A 318 -5.80 1.07 1.19
C THR A 318 -6.81 1.19 2.32
N ILE A 319 -8.05 0.78 2.08
CA ILE A 319 -9.12 0.79 3.09
C ILE A 319 -8.80 -0.21 4.22
N ALA A 320 -8.39 -1.43 3.88
CA ALA A 320 -8.14 -2.48 4.85
C ALA A 320 -6.98 -2.14 5.81
N VAL A 321 -5.90 -1.53 5.29
CA VAL A 321 -4.76 -1.08 6.10
C VAL A 321 -5.15 0.11 6.99
N ALA A 322 -5.95 1.04 6.49
CA ALA A 322 -6.46 2.15 7.30
C ALA A 322 -7.30 1.66 8.49
N GLN A 323 -8.14 0.64 8.27
CA GLN A 323 -8.96 0.02 9.32
C GLN A 323 -8.12 -0.78 10.34
N ALA A 324 -7.07 -1.46 9.90
CA ALA A 324 -6.20 -2.23 10.79
C ALA A 324 -5.43 -1.35 11.80
N GLY A 325 -5.17 -0.08 11.46
CA GLY A 325 -4.48 0.87 12.32
C GLY A 325 -5.33 1.51 13.41
N VAL A 326 -6.66 1.30 13.43
CA VAL A 326 -7.56 1.91 14.42
C VAL A 326 -7.70 0.96 15.64
N PRO A 327 -7.26 1.34 16.85
CA PRO A 327 -7.47 0.53 18.04
C PRO A 327 -8.97 0.37 18.31
N ALA A 328 -9.39 -0.86 18.63
CA ALA A 328 -10.78 -1.18 18.91
C ALA A 328 -11.38 -0.18 19.92
N PRO A 329 -12.58 0.37 19.68
CA PRO A 329 -13.25 1.21 20.67
C PRO A 329 -13.41 0.41 21.95
N VAL A 330 -12.91 0.95 23.06
CA VAL A 330 -13.19 0.42 24.40
C VAL A 330 -14.71 0.35 24.56
N PRO A 331 -15.29 -0.83 24.83
CA PRO A 331 -16.74 -0.93 25.00
C PRO A 331 -17.12 -0.16 26.27
N LEU A 332 -17.76 0.98 26.11
CA LEU A 332 -18.53 1.60 27.18
C LEU A 332 -19.65 0.62 27.53
N SER A 333 -19.59 0.05 28.73
CA SER A 333 -20.65 -0.75 29.33
C SER A 333 -21.95 0.05 29.36
N GLY A 334 -22.78 -0.13 28.35
CA GLY A 334 -24.07 0.53 28.21
C GLY A 334 -25.07 -0.46 27.63
N SER A 335 -25.99 -0.91 28.49
CA SER A 335 -27.14 -1.74 28.19
C SER A 335 -27.91 -1.28 26.95
N GLY A 336 -28.11 -2.19 25.98
CA GLY A 336 -28.97 -1.95 24.84
C GLY A 336 -29.19 -3.23 24.04
N THR A 337 -30.34 -3.86 24.27
CA THR A 337 -31.12 -4.76 23.39
C THR A 337 -30.48 -5.20 22.07
N GLY A 338 -30.46 -6.53 21.86
CA GLY A 338 -30.06 -7.18 20.62
C GLY A 338 -30.59 -6.47 19.37
N ALA A 339 -29.70 -5.73 18.72
CA ALA A 339 -29.90 -5.28 17.36
C ALA A 339 -29.82 -6.51 16.45
N GLY A 340 -30.77 -6.61 15.53
CA GLY A 340 -30.96 -7.73 14.62
C GLY A 340 -29.68 -8.14 13.90
N VAL A 341 -29.64 -9.43 13.60
CA VAL A 341 -28.65 -10.06 12.74
C VAL A 341 -28.67 -9.38 11.38
N ASP A 342 -27.76 -8.44 11.12
CA ASP A 342 -27.43 -8.04 9.74
C ASP A 342 -26.59 -9.17 9.13
N ALA A 343 -27.26 -10.27 8.79
CA ALA A 343 -26.75 -11.41 8.04
C ALA A 343 -26.40 -11.06 6.58
N SER A 344 -26.54 -9.78 6.18
CA SER A 344 -26.42 -9.33 4.80
C SER A 344 -25.29 -8.31 4.57
N ALA A 345 -24.35 -8.13 5.51
CA ALA A 345 -23.14 -7.36 5.23
C ALA A 345 -22.15 -8.24 4.43
N PRO A 346 -21.76 -7.87 3.19
CA PRO A 346 -20.88 -8.69 2.36
C PRO A 346 -19.50 -8.86 3.01
N VAL A 347 -18.89 -10.03 2.78
CA VAL A 347 -17.55 -10.34 3.29
C VAL A 347 -16.52 -9.46 2.59
N SER A 348 -15.84 -8.56 3.32
CA SER A 348 -14.74 -7.76 2.76
C SER A 348 -13.68 -8.66 2.16
N LEU A 349 -13.22 -8.35 0.94
CA LEU A 349 -12.26 -9.18 0.18
C LEU A 349 -10.93 -9.37 0.93
N LEU A 350 -10.41 -8.31 1.56
CA LEU A 350 -9.11 -8.28 2.20
C LEU A 350 -9.29 -8.03 3.69
N GLN A 351 -9.09 -9.07 4.49
CA GLN A 351 -9.19 -9.01 5.95
C GLN A 351 -7.90 -9.39 6.66
N SER A 352 -7.00 -10.10 5.99
CA SER A 352 -5.76 -10.61 6.54
C SER A 352 -4.62 -10.56 5.53
N ALA A 353 -3.39 -10.68 6.01
CA ALA A 353 -2.20 -10.86 5.17
C ALA A 353 -2.27 -12.15 4.32
N GLY A 354 -3.05 -13.15 4.75
CA GLY A 354 -3.35 -14.36 3.96
C GLY A 354 -4.19 -14.05 2.73
N ASP A 355 -5.25 -13.26 2.90
CA ASP A 355 -6.15 -12.88 1.81
C ASP A 355 -5.41 -12.05 0.74
N VAL A 356 -4.55 -11.12 1.19
CA VAL A 356 -3.72 -10.30 0.30
C VAL A 356 -2.77 -11.15 -0.53
N ARG A 357 -2.12 -12.16 0.08
CA ARG A 357 -1.24 -13.09 -0.64
C ARG A 357 -2.01 -13.92 -1.67
N ALA A 358 -3.21 -14.39 -1.33
CA ALA A 358 -4.05 -15.16 -2.24
C ALA A 358 -4.48 -14.32 -3.45
N VAL A 359 -4.96 -13.09 -3.22
CA VAL A 359 -5.34 -12.15 -4.29
C VAL A 359 -4.14 -11.76 -5.14
N SER A 360 -2.99 -11.46 -4.52
CA SER A 360 -1.74 -11.13 -5.23
C SER A 360 -1.30 -12.27 -6.14
N HIS A 361 -1.36 -13.51 -5.65
CA HIS A 361 -0.97 -14.69 -6.44
C HIS A 361 -1.93 -14.92 -7.61
N ALA A 362 -3.25 -14.88 -7.37
CA ALA A 362 -4.26 -15.09 -8.41
C ALA A 362 -4.17 -14.02 -9.51
N LEU A 363 -4.14 -12.74 -9.15
CA LEU A 363 -4.03 -11.65 -10.13
C LEU A 363 -2.66 -11.64 -10.83
N GLY A 364 -1.59 -11.99 -10.11
CA GLY A 364 -0.26 -12.16 -10.68
C GLY A 364 -0.23 -13.22 -11.79
N GLN A 365 -0.88 -14.37 -11.57
CA GLN A 365 -1.03 -15.42 -12.57
C GLN A 365 -1.89 -14.95 -13.76
N SER A 366 -3.01 -14.27 -13.50
CA SER A 366 -3.87 -13.73 -14.57
C SER A 366 -3.13 -12.72 -15.44
N LEU A 367 -2.34 -11.80 -14.84
CA LEU A 367 -1.52 -10.85 -15.59
C LEU A 367 -0.41 -11.56 -16.40
N ASP A 368 0.24 -12.58 -15.83
CA ASP A 368 1.24 -13.38 -16.57
C ASP A 368 0.63 -14.06 -17.80
N ALA A 369 -0.59 -14.60 -17.68
CA ALA A 369 -1.30 -15.18 -18.82
C ALA A 369 -1.56 -14.14 -19.92
N GLN A 370 -1.94 -12.91 -19.54
CA GLN A 370 -2.13 -11.82 -20.50
C GLN A 370 -0.81 -11.38 -21.16
N VAL A 371 0.29 -11.31 -20.39
CA VAL A 371 1.64 -11.03 -20.93
C VAL A 371 2.00 -12.05 -22.01
N LEU A 372 1.77 -13.34 -21.76
CA LEU A 372 2.02 -14.41 -22.74
C LEU A 372 1.10 -14.28 -23.96
N ALA A 373 -0.18 -13.96 -23.77
CA ALA A 373 -1.14 -13.79 -24.85
C ALA A 373 -0.74 -12.66 -25.82
N PHE A 374 -0.39 -11.47 -25.30
CA PHE A 374 0.06 -10.35 -26.14
C PHE A 374 1.44 -10.60 -26.75
N SER A 375 2.34 -11.26 -26.04
CA SER A 375 3.65 -11.66 -26.58
C SER A 375 3.49 -12.62 -27.76
N GLY A 376 2.64 -13.64 -27.63
CA GLY A 376 2.35 -14.61 -28.70
C GLY A 376 1.67 -13.99 -29.92
N GLN A 377 0.95 -12.87 -29.74
CA GLN A 377 0.37 -12.07 -30.83
C GLN A 377 1.36 -11.05 -31.43
N GLY A 378 2.57 -10.91 -30.89
CA GLY A 378 3.60 -9.98 -31.38
C GLY A 378 3.55 -8.57 -30.77
N PHE A 379 2.65 -8.31 -29.82
CA PHE A 379 2.47 -7.00 -29.18
C PHE A 379 3.38 -6.84 -27.95
N THR A 380 4.70 -6.76 -28.19
CA THR A 380 5.72 -6.71 -27.13
C THR A 380 5.62 -5.49 -26.21
N ARG A 381 5.27 -4.30 -26.72
CA ARG A 381 5.10 -3.10 -25.89
C ARG A 381 4.00 -3.28 -24.84
N THR A 382 2.88 -3.88 -25.23
CA THR A 382 1.74 -4.13 -24.34
C THR A 382 2.03 -5.25 -23.36
N ALA A 383 2.74 -6.29 -23.80
CA ALA A 383 3.25 -7.32 -22.90
C ALA A 383 4.19 -6.73 -21.83
N LEU A 384 5.05 -5.78 -22.17
CA LEU A 384 5.90 -5.07 -21.21
C LEU A 384 5.08 -4.20 -20.25
N ALA A 385 4.11 -3.44 -20.74
CA ALA A 385 3.23 -2.62 -19.90
C ALA A 385 2.45 -3.47 -18.88
N LEU A 386 1.93 -4.63 -19.30
CA LEU A 386 1.26 -5.60 -18.41
C LEU A 386 2.21 -6.20 -17.38
N ARG A 387 3.46 -6.49 -17.78
CA ARG A 387 4.50 -6.95 -16.85
C ARG A 387 4.84 -5.89 -15.80
N GLU A 388 4.94 -4.62 -16.18
CA GLU A 388 5.15 -3.53 -15.24
C GLU A 388 3.98 -3.38 -14.26
N ALA A 389 2.74 -3.48 -14.75
CA ALA A 389 1.55 -3.48 -13.89
C ALA A 389 1.56 -4.64 -12.89
N ARG A 390 1.99 -5.84 -13.32
CA ARG A 390 2.14 -7.00 -12.44
C ARG A 390 3.20 -6.79 -11.37
N LEU A 391 4.37 -6.25 -11.72
CA LEU A 391 5.42 -5.97 -10.75
C LEU A 391 4.94 -4.98 -9.70
N ALA A 392 4.30 -3.89 -10.12
CA ALA A 392 3.74 -2.90 -9.20
C ALA A 392 2.64 -3.50 -8.31
N LEU A 393 1.82 -4.43 -8.82
CA LEU A 393 0.79 -5.12 -8.03
C LEU A 393 1.41 -5.98 -6.94
N VAL A 394 2.40 -6.80 -7.29
CA VAL A 394 3.07 -7.67 -6.32
C VAL A 394 3.81 -6.82 -5.28
N GLU A 395 4.54 -5.80 -5.71
CA GLU A 395 5.25 -4.88 -4.82
C GLU A 395 4.31 -4.17 -3.85
N ASP A 396 3.19 -3.64 -4.34
CA ASP A 396 2.22 -2.93 -3.52
C ASP A 396 1.52 -3.85 -2.50
N LEU A 397 0.99 -4.98 -2.96
CA LEU A 397 0.28 -5.93 -2.09
C LEU A 397 1.23 -6.58 -1.08
N THR A 398 2.50 -6.83 -1.43
CA THR A 398 3.48 -7.38 -0.48
C THR A 398 3.94 -6.34 0.53
N THR A 399 4.16 -5.09 0.11
CA THR A 399 4.62 -4.02 1.01
C THR A 399 3.53 -3.63 2.01
N ARG A 400 2.32 -3.33 1.52
CA ARG A 400 1.23 -2.87 2.39
C ARG A 400 0.48 -4.01 3.08
N GLY A 401 0.49 -5.21 2.51
CA GLY A 401 -0.18 -6.39 3.07
C GLY A 401 0.38 -6.85 4.41
N VAL A 402 1.63 -6.50 4.76
CA VAL A 402 2.26 -6.83 6.05
C VAL A 402 1.59 -6.10 7.22
N HIS A 403 0.91 -4.98 6.97
CA HIS A 403 0.17 -4.24 8.01
C HIS A 403 -1.16 -4.89 8.39
N LEU A 404 -1.61 -5.91 7.66
CA LEU A 404 -2.81 -6.66 7.99
C LEU A 404 -2.50 -7.82 8.95
N PRO A 405 -3.45 -8.20 9.81
CA PRO A 405 -3.26 -9.29 10.75
C PRO A 405 -3.03 -10.65 10.06
N GLY A 406 -2.34 -11.53 10.78
CA GLY A 406 -2.14 -12.93 10.40
C GLY A 406 -3.42 -13.76 10.47
N THR A 407 -3.35 -14.99 9.97
CA THR A 407 -4.42 -15.98 10.13
C THR A 407 -3.87 -17.27 10.73
N SER A 408 -4.63 -17.82 11.68
CA SER A 408 -4.38 -19.10 12.31
C SER A 408 -5.56 -20.05 12.08
N SER A 409 -5.28 -21.36 11.97
CA SER A 409 -6.30 -22.39 11.77
C SER A 409 -6.64 -23.08 13.09
N VAL A 410 -7.93 -23.19 13.41
CA VAL A 410 -8.42 -23.82 14.65
C VAL A 410 -9.35 -24.98 14.33
N ALA A 411 -9.01 -26.17 14.81
CA ALA A 411 -9.83 -27.36 14.66
C ALA A 411 -10.85 -27.46 15.81
N VAL A 412 -12.14 -27.38 15.47
CA VAL A 412 -13.24 -27.53 16.43
C VAL A 412 -13.50 -29.01 16.68
N ARG A 413 -13.35 -29.50 17.92
CA ARG A 413 -13.52 -30.94 18.23
C ARG A 413 -14.97 -31.34 18.48
N THR A 414 -15.75 -30.43 19.04
CA THR A 414 -17.15 -30.65 19.43
C THR A 414 -17.98 -29.48 18.97
N THR A 415 -19.23 -29.73 18.56
CA THR A 415 -20.10 -28.64 18.14
C THR A 415 -20.31 -27.64 19.26
N GLN A 416 -19.99 -26.38 18.99
CA GLN A 416 -20.02 -25.30 19.98
C GLN A 416 -20.40 -23.97 19.31
N PRO A 417 -20.82 -22.95 20.07
CA PRO A 417 -21.07 -21.62 19.50
C PRO A 417 -19.81 -20.98 18.91
N ALA A 418 -19.97 -20.17 17.87
CA ALA A 418 -18.90 -19.42 17.23
C ALA A 418 -18.17 -18.50 18.22
N LEU A 419 -18.93 -17.86 19.12
CA LEU A 419 -18.38 -17.00 20.17
C LEU A 419 -17.43 -17.77 21.10
N VAL A 420 -17.81 -18.99 21.51
CA VAL A 420 -16.98 -19.86 22.36
C VAL A 420 -15.76 -20.37 21.59
N THR A 421 -15.93 -20.70 20.31
CA THR A 421 -14.83 -21.12 19.44
C THR A 421 -13.77 -20.03 19.32
N LEU A 422 -14.20 -18.80 19.05
CA LEU A 422 -13.31 -17.65 18.91
C LEU A 422 -12.62 -17.32 20.24
N TYR A 423 -13.38 -17.27 21.35
CA TYR A 423 -12.81 -17.01 22.67
C TYR A 423 -11.73 -18.05 23.06
N ARG A 424 -11.95 -19.33 22.75
CA ARG A 424 -10.96 -20.39 23.00
C ARG A 424 -9.71 -20.26 22.14
N ALA A 425 -9.83 -19.66 20.95
CA ALA A 425 -8.73 -19.48 20.02
C ALA A 425 -7.86 -18.26 20.35
N THR A 426 -8.48 -17.11 20.63
CA THR A 426 -7.78 -15.81 20.73
C THR A 426 -7.87 -15.17 22.11
N GLY A 427 -8.72 -15.69 23.01
CA GLY A 427 -9.04 -15.03 24.28
C GLY A 427 -9.95 -13.80 24.15
N ASN A 428 -10.37 -13.43 22.94
CA ASN A 428 -11.29 -12.34 22.65
C ASN A 428 -12.43 -12.82 21.74
N SER A 429 -13.67 -12.41 22.02
CA SER A 429 -14.84 -12.82 21.24
C SER A 429 -15.63 -11.66 20.65
N VAL A 430 -15.10 -10.43 20.69
CA VAL A 430 -15.78 -9.24 20.16
C VAL A 430 -16.08 -9.37 18.68
N GLN A 431 -15.15 -9.93 17.89
CA GLN A 431 -15.28 -10.05 16.43
C GLN A 431 -15.96 -11.37 15.96
N TRP A 432 -16.81 -11.99 16.77
CA TRP A 432 -17.43 -13.29 16.42
C TRP A 432 -18.23 -13.24 15.10
N GLN A 433 -18.84 -12.10 14.76
CA GLN A 433 -19.58 -11.94 13.50
C GLN A 433 -18.64 -11.99 12.28
N ARG A 434 -17.44 -11.41 12.39
CA ARG A 434 -16.41 -11.50 11.35
C ARG A 434 -15.94 -12.93 11.17
N PHE A 435 -15.73 -13.65 12.27
CA PHE A 435 -15.36 -15.07 12.27
C PHE A 435 -16.42 -15.95 11.59
N VAL A 436 -17.71 -15.74 11.89
CA VAL A 436 -18.83 -16.46 11.25
C VAL A 436 -18.84 -16.20 9.74
N ARG A 437 -18.72 -14.93 9.32
CA ARG A 437 -18.69 -14.55 7.89
C ARG A 437 -17.50 -15.15 7.15
N ARG A 438 -16.29 -15.07 7.72
CA ARG A 438 -15.06 -15.60 7.11
C ARG A 438 -15.14 -17.09 6.82
N ASN A 439 -15.71 -17.85 7.77
CA ASN A 439 -15.79 -19.30 7.68
C ASN A 439 -17.09 -19.83 7.05
N ASN A 440 -17.94 -18.93 6.52
CA ASN A 440 -19.25 -19.27 5.98
C ASN A 440 -20.09 -20.15 6.94
N VAL A 441 -20.05 -19.83 8.24
CA VAL A 441 -20.79 -20.59 9.26
C VAL A 441 -22.27 -20.27 9.11
N ILE A 442 -23.06 -21.27 8.74
CA ILE A 442 -24.51 -21.13 8.49
C ILE A 442 -25.24 -20.68 9.75
N HIS A 443 -24.93 -21.30 10.91
CA HIS A 443 -25.61 -21.01 12.17
C HIS A 443 -24.59 -20.62 13.26
N PRO A 444 -24.56 -19.36 13.72
CA PRO A 444 -23.56 -18.89 14.69
C PRO A 444 -23.50 -19.67 16.00
N LEU A 445 -24.63 -20.23 16.46
CA LEU A 445 -24.67 -21.04 17.69
C LEU A 445 -24.25 -22.49 17.49
N PHE A 446 -24.07 -22.95 16.25
CA PHE A 446 -23.81 -24.34 15.92
C PHE A 446 -22.69 -24.43 14.89
N VAL A 447 -21.45 -24.34 15.37
CA VAL A 447 -20.25 -24.60 14.56
C VAL A 447 -19.93 -26.09 14.64
N PRO A 448 -20.12 -26.87 13.57
CA PRO A 448 -19.98 -28.33 13.63
C PRO A 448 -18.58 -28.78 14.08
N GLY A 449 -18.52 -29.77 14.98
CA GLY A 449 -17.28 -30.45 15.32
C GLY A 449 -16.67 -31.17 14.11
N GLY A 450 -15.34 -31.23 14.06
CA GLY A 450 -14.56 -31.77 12.95
C GLY A 450 -14.14 -30.75 11.89
N GLN A 451 -14.63 -29.51 11.97
CA GLN A 451 -14.26 -28.45 11.02
C GLN A 451 -12.97 -27.72 11.43
N VAL A 452 -12.15 -27.40 10.44
CA VAL A 452 -11.01 -26.48 10.57
C VAL A 452 -11.48 -25.10 10.14
N LEU A 453 -11.35 -24.13 11.03
CA LEU A 453 -11.83 -22.77 10.84
C LEU A 453 -10.67 -21.80 10.91
N GLU A 454 -10.71 -20.76 10.09
CA GLU A 454 -9.73 -19.70 10.09
C GLU A 454 -10.10 -18.61 11.09
N VAL A 455 -9.10 -18.20 11.86
CA VAL A 455 -9.16 -17.13 12.83
C VAL A 455 -8.13 -16.07 12.45
N ILE A 456 -8.47 -14.81 12.63
CA ILE A 456 -7.56 -13.69 12.39
C ILE A 456 -6.90 -13.35 13.71
N ASP A 457 -5.58 -13.26 13.71
CA ASP A 457 -4.80 -12.96 14.89
C ASP A 457 -4.98 -11.47 15.22
N GLU A 458 -5.43 -11.14 16.44
CA GLU A 458 -5.68 -9.75 16.87
C GLU A 458 -4.44 -9.07 17.46
#